data_AF-A0A2D6BSK1-F1
#
_entry.id   AF-A0A2D6BSK1-F1
#
_cell.length_a   1.000
_cell.length_b   1.000
_cell.length_c   1.000
_cell.angle_alpha   90.00
_cell.angle_beta   90.00
_cell.angle_gamma   90.00
#
_symmetry.space_group_name_H-M   'P 1'
#
loop_
_entity.id
_entity.type
_entity.pdbx_description
1 polymer ?
#
loop_
_entity_poly.entity_id
_entity_poly.type
_entity_poly.pdbx_seq_one_letter_code
_entity_poly.pdbx_strand_id
1 'polypeptide(L)'
;MDTSYVNVVDPLTLIPTALAMGIHGAVALLQLGLAVFLAMSGLRGLLPSALGARPLAAFRLVLAILLLAPLLLGAPFFLSLLGGFGVLGLLVFVARQGLAGGGRSGRLLRHASIPAAVAFVAFSLWEAEDPLLLSVALVSNTQEWREHELDWQLDNDGRAPKVGDLAPDFQPQDPSGATAVRLSDFRGKRPVALVFGSYT
;
A
#
# COMPACT_ATOMS: atom_id res chain seq x y z
N MET A 1 -15.43 37.10 13.54
CA MET A 1 -15.06 35.72 13.90
C MET A 1 -13.90 35.35 13.00
N ASP A 2 -12.79 34.92 13.57
CA ASP A 2 -11.62 34.47 12.82
C ASP A 2 -11.94 33.06 12.29
N THR A 3 -12.37 32.98 11.03
CA THR A 3 -12.65 31.72 10.33
C THR A 3 -11.40 31.23 9.63
N SER A 4 -10.25 31.25 10.33
CA SER A 4 -9.04 30.61 9.84
C SER A 4 -9.25 29.10 9.79
N TYR A 5 -9.76 28.63 8.65
CA TYR A 5 -9.80 27.23 8.29
C TYR A 5 -8.37 26.70 8.32
N VAL A 6 -7.99 26.06 9.42
CA VAL A 6 -6.68 25.43 9.57
C VAL A 6 -6.61 24.29 8.55
N ASN A 7 -5.64 24.36 7.64
CA ASN A 7 -5.37 23.30 6.68
C ASN A 7 -5.22 21.96 7.41
N VAL A 8 -6.23 21.08 7.30
CA VAL A 8 -6.26 19.77 7.96
C VAL A 8 -5.36 18.74 7.26
N VAL A 9 -4.87 19.05 6.05
CA VAL A 9 -3.82 18.25 5.42
C VAL A 9 -2.49 18.79 5.91
N ASP A 10 -1.99 18.20 6.98
CA ASP A 10 -0.66 18.49 7.50
C ASP A 10 0.38 17.99 6.48
N PRO A 11 1.19 18.88 5.86
CA PRO A 11 2.27 18.49 4.95
C PRO A 11 3.23 17.46 5.57
N LEU A 12 3.32 17.44 6.91
CA LEU A 12 4.13 16.47 7.65
C LEU A 12 3.56 15.05 7.61
N THR A 13 2.30 14.85 7.22
CA THR A 13 1.67 13.52 7.04
C THR A 13 1.77 13.02 5.59
N LEU A 14 1.88 13.92 4.62
CA LEU A 14 2.04 13.59 3.19
C LEU A 14 3.39 12.93 2.90
N ILE A 15 4.48 13.49 3.43
CA ILE A 15 5.84 13.00 3.15
C ILE A 15 6.04 11.56 3.67
N PRO A 16 5.69 11.21 4.93
CA PRO A 16 5.80 9.84 5.42
C PRO A 16 4.91 8.85 4.65
N THR A 17 3.73 9.28 4.22
CA THR A 17 2.80 8.43 3.45
C THR A 17 3.37 8.12 2.07
N ALA A 18 3.85 9.13 1.35
CA ALA A 18 4.51 8.96 0.06
C ALA A 18 5.77 8.08 0.19
N LEU A 19 6.56 8.28 1.25
CA LEU A 19 7.74 7.47 1.53
C LEU A 19 7.36 6.00 1.81
N ALA A 20 6.34 5.76 2.62
CA ALA A 20 5.85 4.42 2.93
C ALA A 20 5.34 3.70 1.68
N MET A 21 4.59 4.39 0.81
CA MET A 21 4.14 3.86 -0.48
C MET A 21 5.31 3.54 -1.40
N GLY A 22 6.31 4.42 -1.48
CA GLY A 22 7.53 4.19 -2.26
C GLY A 22 8.33 2.97 -1.77
N ILE A 23 8.49 2.79 -0.45
CA ILE A 23 9.13 1.62 0.14
C ILE A 23 8.33 0.36 -0.16
N HIS A 24 7.00 0.40 -0.02
CA HIS A 24 6.13 -0.74 -0.32
C HIS A 24 6.26 -1.19 -1.78
N GLY A 25 6.21 -0.23 -2.72
CA GLY A 25 6.44 -0.48 -4.14
C GLY A 25 7.79 -1.12 -4.38
N ALA A 26 8.87 -0.55 -3.86
CA ALA A 26 10.22 -1.11 -4.02
C ALA A 26 10.34 -2.56 -3.51
N VAL A 27 9.75 -2.88 -2.35
CA VAL A 27 9.75 -4.24 -1.79
C VAL A 27 8.97 -5.21 -2.67
N ALA A 28 7.77 -4.83 -3.12
CA ALA A 28 6.93 -5.63 -4.01
C ALA A 28 7.66 -5.96 -5.32
N LEU A 29 8.37 -4.99 -5.89
CA LEU A 29 9.15 -5.15 -7.11
C LEU A 29 10.34 -6.09 -6.91
N LEU A 30 11.13 -5.91 -5.84
CA LEU A 30 12.23 -6.82 -5.53
C LEU A 30 11.76 -8.26 -5.35
N GLN A 31 10.61 -8.44 -4.68
CA GLN A 31 9.98 -9.74 -4.47
C GLN A 31 9.54 -10.38 -5.78
N LEU A 32 8.86 -9.64 -6.66
CA LEU A 32 8.45 -10.14 -7.98
C LEU A 32 9.65 -10.52 -8.86
N GLY A 33 10.64 -9.63 -8.96
CA GLY A 33 11.84 -9.85 -9.78
C GLY A 33 12.62 -11.10 -9.36
N LEU A 34 12.77 -11.32 -8.05
CA LEU A 34 13.42 -12.54 -7.57
C LEU A 34 12.58 -13.79 -7.83
N ALA A 35 11.26 -13.71 -7.67
CA ALA A 35 10.39 -14.85 -7.93
C ALA A 35 10.52 -15.34 -9.38
N VAL A 36 10.53 -14.40 -10.33
CA VAL A 36 10.75 -14.69 -11.76
C VAL A 36 12.13 -15.31 -11.97
N PHE A 37 13.18 -14.76 -11.38
CA PHE A 37 14.53 -15.33 -11.48
C PHE A 37 14.60 -16.77 -10.96
N LEU A 38 14.00 -17.04 -9.80
CA LEU A 38 13.93 -18.36 -9.19
C LEU A 38 13.11 -19.33 -10.05
N ALA A 39 11.98 -18.88 -10.60
CA ALA A 39 11.16 -19.68 -11.49
C ALA A 39 11.92 -20.07 -12.76
N MET A 40 12.56 -19.10 -13.43
CA MET A 40 13.31 -19.34 -14.66
C MET A 40 14.53 -20.26 -14.42
N SER A 41 15.26 -20.04 -13.34
CA SER A 41 16.41 -20.87 -12.98
C SER A 41 16.01 -22.28 -12.50
N GLY A 42 14.85 -22.41 -11.86
CA GLY A 42 14.22 -23.69 -11.52
C GLY A 42 13.78 -24.45 -12.76
N LEU A 43 13.00 -23.84 -13.66
CA LEU A 43 12.55 -24.43 -14.92
C LEU A 43 13.72 -24.96 -15.76
N ARG A 44 14.80 -24.18 -15.88
CA ARG A 44 16.01 -24.61 -16.59
C ARG A 44 16.66 -25.85 -15.96
N GLY A 45 16.62 -25.98 -14.64
CA GLY A 45 17.17 -27.13 -13.92
C GLY A 45 16.32 -28.41 -14.02
N LEU A 46 15.09 -28.31 -14.51
CA LEU A 46 14.24 -29.47 -14.82
C LEU A 46 14.52 -30.06 -16.21
N LEU A 47 15.28 -29.37 -17.06
CA LEU A 47 15.62 -29.84 -18.40
C LEU A 47 16.38 -31.18 -18.35
N PRO A 48 16.19 -32.07 -19.34
CA PRO A 48 16.76 -33.42 -19.34
C PRO A 48 18.29 -33.47 -19.21
N SER A 49 18.98 -32.44 -19.69
CA SER A 49 20.44 -32.31 -19.63
C SER A 49 20.99 -32.05 -18.23
N ALA A 50 20.14 -31.85 -17.22
CA ALA A 50 20.50 -31.50 -15.85
C ALA A 50 19.91 -32.46 -14.80
N LEU A 51 19.85 -33.77 -15.09
CA LEU A 51 19.24 -34.81 -14.24
C LEU A 51 19.68 -34.76 -12.74
N GLY A 52 20.95 -34.42 -12.46
CA GLY A 52 21.47 -34.31 -11.09
C GLY A 52 21.01 -33.06 -10.31
N ALA A 53 20.39 -32.08 -10.96
CA ALA A 53 20.00 -30.80 -10.37
C ALA A 53 18.49 -30.66 -10.09
N ARG A 54 17.69 -31.70 -10.38
CA ARG A 54 16.22 -31.71 -10.22
C ARG A 54 15.70 -31.33 -8.82
N PRO A 55 16.25 -31.81 -7.69
CA PRO A 55 15.73 -31.43 -6.37
C PRO A 55 15.95 -29.94 -6.08
N LEU A 56 17.11 -29.39 -6.47
CA LEU A 56 17.40 -27.96 -6.33
C LEU A 56 16.53 -27.10 -7.25
N ALA A 57 16.22 -27.61 -8.46
CA ALA A 57 15.33 -26.98 -9.41
C ALA A 57 13.88 -26.87 -8.87
N ALA A 58 13.36 -27.98 -8.32
CA ALA A 58 12.05 -28.02 -7.68
C ALA A 58 11.98 -27.08 -6.47
N PHE A 59 13.02 -27.07 -5.63
CA PHE A 59 13.12 -26.15 -4.49
C PHE A 59 13.03 -24.68 -4.91
N ARG A 60 13.73 -24.28 -5.98
CA ARG A 60 13.66 -22.90 -6.50
C ARG A 60 12.26 -22.53 -7.01
N LEU A 61 11.54 -23.47 -7.61
CA LEU A 61 10.16 -23.24 -8.08
C LEU A 61 9.18 -23.07 -6.93
N VAL A 62 9.28 -23.93 -5.91
CA VAL A 62 8.45 -23.79 -4.69
C VAL A 62 8.69 -22.44 -4.05
N LEU A 63 9.94 -22.03 -3.95
CA LEU A 63 10.28 -20.74 -3.38
C LEU A 63 9.78 -19.55 -4.22
N ALA A 64 9.87 -19.62 -5.55
CA ALA A 64 9.29 -18.61 -6.43
C ALA A 64 7.78 -18.46 -6.19
N ILE A 65 7.06 -19.57 -6.05
CA ILE A 65 5.62 -19.56 -5.75
C ILE A 65 5.35 -18.94 -4.38
N LEU A 66 6.11 -19.33 -3.35
CA LEU A 66 5.99 -18.75 -2.01
C LEU A 66 6.28 -17.25 -1.99
N LEU A 67 7.20 -16.78 -2.83
CA LEU A 67 7.48 -15.36 -3.01
C LEU A 67 6.32 -14.62 -3.69
N LEU A 68 5.62 -15.25 -4.64
CA LEU A 68 4.51 -14.62 -5.35
C LEU A 68 3.21 -14.64 -4.53
N ALA A 69 3.05 -15.59 -3.61
CA ALA A 69 1.81 -15.76 -2.86
C ALA A 69 1.35 -14.48 -2.13
N PRO A 70 2.21 -13.71 -1.42
CA PRO A 70 1.77 -12.48 -0.77
C PRO A 70 1.28 -11.41 -1.76
N LEU A 71 1.91 -11.32 -2.94
CA LEU A 71 1.54 -10.37 -4.00
C LEU A 71 0.19 -10.75 -4.62
N LEU A 72 -0.01 -12.05 -4.91
CA LEU A 72 -1.22 -12.56 -5.56
C LEU A 72 -2.44 -12.59 -4.64
N LEU A 73 -2.22 -12.77 -3.33
CA LEU A 73 -3.29 -12.89 -2.34
C LEU A 73 -3.62 -11.55 -1.65
N GLY A 74 -2.98 -10.45 -2.04
CA GLY A 74 -3.16 -9.14 -1.40
C GLY A 74 -2.79 -9.17 0.09
N ALA A 75 -1.72 -9.89 0.44
CA ALA A 75 -1.35 -10.09 1.83
C ALA A 75 -0.90 -8.78 2.51
N PRO A 76 -1.11 -8.64 3.84
CA PRO A 76 -0.66 -7.49 4.61
C PRO A 76 0.82 -7.19 4.40
N PHE A 77 1.18 -5.90 4.41
CA PHE A 77 2.55 -5.40 4.19
C PHE A 77 3.62 -6.15 4.98
N PHE A 78 3.37 -6.48 6.25
CA PHE A 78 4.33 -7.18 7.10
C PHE A 78 4.70 -8.58 6.56
N LEU A 79 3.78 -9.27 5.90
CA LEU A 79 4.06 -10.57 5.28
C LEU A 79 4.90 -10.42 4.02
N SER A 80 4.65 -9.39 3.20
CA SER A 80 5.50 -9.05 2.05
C SER A 80 6.89 -8.60 2.49
N LEU A 81 6.99 -7.83 3.58
CA LEU A 81 8.27 -7.41 4.16
C LEU A 81 9.08 -8.60 4.69
N LEU A 82 8.45 -9.52 5.43
CA LEU A 82 9.07 -10.78 5.88
C LEU A 82 9.51 -11.65 4.68
N GLY A 83 8.68 -11.72 3.64
CA GLY A 83 9.02 -12.33 2.36
C GLY A 83 10.28 -11.72 1.77
N GLY A 84 10.34 -10.38 1.65
CA GLY A 84 11.49 -9.62 1.15
C GLY A 84 12.78 -9.83 1.96
N PHE A 85 12.70 -9.92 3.30
CA PHE A 85 13.87 -10.24 4.13
C PHE A 85 14.32 -11.70 3.97
N GLY A 86 13.39 -12.65 3.92
CA GLY A 86 13.70 -14.05 3.65
C GLY A 86 14.38 -14.25 2.29
N VAL A 87 13.91 -13.49 1.31
CA VAL A 87 14.47 -13.35 -0.04
C VAL A 87 15.91 -12.84 -0.05
N LEU A 88 16.14 -11.71 0.62
CA LEU A 88 17.48 -11.12 0.71
C LEU A 88 18.44 -12.09 1.43
N GLY A 89 17.98 -12.69 2.54
CA GLY A 89 18.72 -13.71 3.28
C GLY A 89 19.10 -14.91 2.42
N LEU A 90 18.18 -15.38 1.58
CA LEU A 90 18.47 -16.48 0.66
C LEU A 90 19.41 -16.07 -0.48
N LEU A 91 19.25 -14.88 -1.06
CA LEU A 91 20.19 -14.37 -2.07
C LEU A 91 21.61 -14.28 -1.52
N VAL A 92 21.75 -13.77 -0.30
CA VAL A 92 23.03 -13.74 0.43
C VAL A 92 23.53 -15.15 0.71
N PHE A 93 22.67 -16.07 1.14
CA PHE A 93 23.03 -17.46 1.37
C PHE A 93 23.50 -18.17 0.09
N VAL A 94 22.80 -18.02 -1.03
CA VAL A 94 23.17 -18.57 -2.35
C VAL A 94 24.47 -17.94 -2.86
N ALA A 95 24.66 -16.64 -2.66
CA ALA A 95 25.91 -15.96 -2.99
C ALA A 95 27.09 -16.51 -2.16
N ARG A 96 26.85 -16.77 -0.85
CA ARG A 96 27.84 -17.32 0.10
C ARG A 96 28.15 -18.80 -0.11
N GLN A 97 27.17 -19.61 -0.49
CA GLN A 97 27.32 -21.02 -0.83
C GLN A 97 28.26 -21.25 -2.02
N GLY A 98 28.62 -20.18 -2.72
CA GLY A 98 29.51 -20.27 -3.86
C GLY A 98 28.78 -20.89 -5.03
N LEU A 99 28.51 -20.05 -6.02
CA LEU A 99 28.87 -20.39 -7.40
C LEU A 99 30.39 -20.67 -7.47
N ALA A 100 30.85 -21.69 -6.74
CA ALA A 100 32.24 -22.11 -6.52
C ALA A 100 32.76 -22.98 -7.67
N GLY A 101 31.91 -23.32 -8.65
CA GLY A 101 32.40 -23.73 -9.96
C GLY A 101 32.79 -22.49 -10.76
N GLY A 102 34.08 -22.22 -10.92
CA GLY A 102 34.63 -21.14 -11.77
C GLY A 102 34.31 -21.24 -13.27
N GLY A 103 33.36 -22.11 -13.66
CA GLY A 103 32.92 -22.33 -15.02
C GLY A 103 32.14 -21.14 -15.60
N ARG A 104 32.22 -20.99 -16.93
CA ARG A 104 31.59 -19.91 -17.73
C ARG A 104 30.13 -19.66 -17.36
N SER A 105 29.37 -20.70 -16.99
CA SER A 105 27.95 -20.58 -16.64
C SER A 105 27.67 -19.76 -15.37
N GLY A 106 28.54 -19.80 -14.35
CA GLY A 106 28.36 -19.04 -13.11
C GLY A 106 28.73 -17.56 -13.25
N ARG A 107 29.54 -17.21 -14.26
CA ARG A 107 29.85 -15.83 -14.66
C ARG A 107 28.70 -15.23 -15.46
N LEU A 108 28.18 -15.99 -16.43
CA LEU A 108 27.09 -15.55 -17.29
C LEU A 108 25.80 -15.28 -16.50
N LEU A 109 25.48 -16.12 -15.51
CA LEU A 109 24.30 -15.92 -14.66
C LEU A 109 24.43 -14.66 -13.78
N ARG A 110 25.63 -14.36 -13.25
CA ARG A 110 25.89 -13.13 -12.48
C ARG A 110 25.84 -11.88 -13.34
N HIS A 111 26.35 -11.94 -14.57
CA HIS A 111 26.28 -10.83 -15.50
C HIS A 111 24.91 -10.63 -16.11
N ALA A 112 24.06 -11.66 -16.18
CA ALA A 112 22.68 -11.55 -16.66
C ALA A 112 21.72 -11.06 -15.56
N SER A 113 21.96 -11.39 -14.29
CA SER A 113 21.08 -10.98 -13.19
C SER A 113 21.11 -9.47 -12.93
N ILE A 114 22.24 -8.80 -13.17
CA ILE A 114 22.40 -7.35 -12.98
C ILE A 114 21.54 -6.54 -13.99
N PRO A 115 21.69 -6.70 -15.32
CA PRO A 115 20.87 -5.98 -16.29
C PRO A 115 19.41 -6.42 -16.25
N ALA A 116 19.10 -7.68 -15.90
CA ALA A 116 17.72 -8.09 -15.68
C ALA A 116 17.09 -7.36 -14.48
N ALA A 117 17.81 -7.22 -13.37
CA ALA A 117 17.36 -6.41 -12.23
C ALA A 117 17.22 -4.92 -12.59
N VAL A 118 18.15 -4.35 -13.36
CA VAL A 118 18.09 -2.95 -13.82
C VAL A 118 16.93 -2.71 -14.79
N ALA A 119 16.77 -3.55 -15.82
CA ALA A 119 15.68 -3.45 -16.77
C ALA A 119 14.32 -3.68 -16.09
N PHE A 120 14.28 -4.55 -15.08
CA PHE A 120 13.07 -4.79 -14.30
C PHE A 120 12.75 -3.62 -13.38
N VAL A 121 13.73 -3.02 -12.69
CA VAL A 121 13.53 -1.77 -11.93
C VAL A 121 13.06 -0.64 -12.86
N ALA A 122 13.66 -0.50 -14.05
CA ALA A 122 13.26 0.49 -15.04
C ALA A 122 11.85 0.25 -15.60
N PHE A 123 11.51 -1.00 -15.92
CA PHE A 123 10.18 -1.41 -16.36
C PHE A 123 9.14 -1.22 -15.26
N SER A 124 9.50 -1.50 -14.01
CA SER A 124 8.61 -1.30 -12.87
C SER A 124 8.42 0.16 -12.49
N LEU A 125 9.43 1.00 -12.68
CA LEU A 125 9.30 2.47 -12.59
C LEU A 125 8.47 3.04 -13.75
N TRP A 126 8.38 2.31 -14.86
CA TRP A 126 7.61 2.70 -16.04
C TRP A 126 6.16 2.17 -16.00
N GLU A 127 5.94 0.96 -15.48
CA GLU A 127 4.64 0.26 -15.41
C GLU A 127 3.91 0.48 -14.08
N ALA A 128 4.64 0.76 -12.98
CA ALA A 128 4.03 1.55 -11.92
C ALA A 128 3.81 2.93 -12.52
N GLU A 129 2.67 3.10 -13.18
CA GLU A 129 2.05 4.39 -13.47
C GLU A 129 1.71 5.02 -12.11
N ASP A 130 2.82 5.46 -11.53
CA ASP A 130 3.05 6.70 -10.86
C ASP A 130 2.26 6.81 -9.56
N PRO A 131 2.74 6.16 -8.48
CA PRO A 131 2.26 6.44 -7.13
C PRO A 131 2.35 7.95 -6.81
N LEU A 132 3.22 8.70 -7.50
CA LEU A 132 3.26 10.16 -7.47
C LEU A 132 2.05 10.75 -8.22
N LEU A 133 1.65 10.28 -9.40
CA LEU A 133 0.36 10.64 -10.04
C LEU A 133 -0.85 10.20 -9.21
N LEU A 134 -0.85 9.04 -8.56
CA LEU A 134 -1.93 8.63 -7.67
C LEU A 134 -1.98 9.54 -6.44
N SER A 135 -0.83 9.90 -5.87
CA SER A 135 -0.73 10.87 -4.78
C SER A 135 -1.20 12.25 -5.22
N VAL A 136 -0.78 12.70 -6.41
CA VAL A 136 -1.20 13.96 -7.03
C VAL A 136 -2.69 13.92 -7.33
N ALA A 137 -3.23 12.83 -7.86
CA ALA A 137 -4.65 12.67 -8.12
C ALA A 137 -5.45 12.64 -6.82
N LEU A 138 -4.99 11.96 -5.78
CA LEU A 138 -5.62 11.96 -4.46
C LEU A 138 -5.60 13.38 -3.87
N VAL A 139 -4.46 14.06 -3.92
CA VAL A 139 -4.30 15.44 -3.45
C VAL A 139 -5.19 16.40 -4.24
N SER A 140 -5.14 16.37 -5.57
CA SER A 140 -5.97 17.17 -6.46
C SER A 140 -7.46 16.93 -6.22
N ASN A 141 -7.88 15.67 -6.09
CA ASN A 141 -9.27 15.33 -5.81
C ASN A 141 -9.69 15.81 -4.41
N THR A 142 -8.85 15.62 -3.38
CA THR A 142 -9.14 16.17 -2.04
C THR A 142 -9.16 17.70 -2.02
N GLN A 143 -8.38 18.35 -2.87
CA GLN A 143 -8.36 19.81 -3.00
C GLN A 143 -9.60 20.32 -3.74
N GLU A 144 -10.00 19.67 -4.83
CA GLU A 144 -11.22 19.97 -5.59
C GLU A 144 -12.47 19.84 -4.72
N TRP A 145 -12.62 18.71 -4.00
CA TRP A 145 -13.74 18.54 -3.06
C TRP A 145 -13.69 19.53 -1.90
N ARG A 146 -12.50 19.94 -1.47
CA ARG A 146 -12.37 20.97 -0.43
C ARG A 146 -12.90 22.31 -0.91
N GLU A 147 -12.62 22.72 -2.14
CA GLU A 147 -13.13 23.99 -2.67
C GLU A 147 -14.66 23.99 -2.69
N HIS A 148 -15.28 22.90 -3.17
CA HIS A 148 -16.73 22.74 -3.15
C HIS A 148 -17.33 22.72 -1.73
N GLU A 149 -16.69 22.02 -0.80
CA GLU A 149 -17.14 21.94 0.58
C GLU A 149 -17.01 23.29 1.29
N LEU A 150 -15.93 24.04 1.01
CA LEU A 150 -15.70 25.36 1.59
C LEU A 150 -16.73 26.38 1.07
N ASP A 151 -17.03 26.37 -0.22
CA ASP A 151 -18.07 27.22 -0.81
C ASP A 151 -19.43 26.91 -0.18
N TRP A 152 -19.80 25.63 -0.05
CA TRP A 152 -21.02 25.23 0.61
C TRP A 152 -21.06 25.66 2.08
N GLN A 153 -19.94 25.52 2.80
CA GLN A 153 -19.84 25.95 4.20
C GLN A 153 -19.99 27.47 4.31
N LEU A 154 -19.30 28.26 3.49
CA LEU A 154 -19.41 29.72 3.50
C LEU A 154 -20.85 30.20 3.23
N ASP A 155 -21.54 29.56 2.29
CA ASP A 155 -22.94 29.87 1.96
C ASP A 155 -23.93 29.50 3.07
N ASN A 156 -23.61 28.50 3.91
CA ASN A 156 -24.50 27.97 4.94
C ASN A 156 -24.10 28.30 6.38
N ASP A 157 -22.88 28.77 6.63
CA ASP A 157 -22.35 29.11 7.96
C ASP A 157 -23.19 30.22 8.63
N GLY A 158 -23.68 31.17 7.82
CA GLY A 158 -24.62 32.19 8.31
C GLY A 158 -25.93 31.63 8.88
N ARG A 159 -26.31 30.41 8.50
CA ARG A 159 -27.51 29.69 8.98
C ARG A 159 -27.18 28.65 10.04
N ALA A 160 -25.90 28.42 10.35
CA ALA A 160 -25.50 27.47 11.38
C ALA A 160 -25.97 27.95 12.77
N PRO A 161 -26.43 27.03 13.65
CA PRO A 161 -26.79 27.38 15.02
C PRO A 161 -25.61 27.97 15.78
N LYS A 162 -25.82 29.09 16.46
CA LYS A 162 -24.80 29.78 17.25
C LYS A 162 -24.89 29.40 18.72
N VAL A 163 -23.86 29.74 19.49
CA VAL A 163 -23.86 29.53 20.93
C VAL A 163 -25.03 30.28 21.56
N GLY A 164 -25.88 29.54 22.29
CA GLY A 164 -27.10 30.05 22.92
C GLY A 164 -28.37 29.81 22.09
N ASP A 165 -28.25 29.48 20.81
CA ASP A 165 -29.40 29.09 19.99
C ASP A 165 -29.96 27.74 20.42
N LEU A 166 -31.25 27.54 20.14
CA LEU A 166 -31.86 26.24 20.31
C LEU A 166 -31.24 25.25 19.33
N ALA A 167 -30.67 24.16 19.85
CA ALA A 167 -30.13 23.09 19.01
C ALA A 167 -31.22 22.57 18.05
N PRO A 168 -30.91 22.41 16.75
CA PRO A 168 -31.83 21.81 15.77
C PRO A 168 -32.30 20.44 16.25
N ASP A 169 -33.57 20.14 16.03
CA ASP A 169 -34.11 18.84 16.37
C ASP A 169 -33.88 17.87 15.21
N PHE A 170 -33.13 16.80 15.46
CA PHE A 170 -32.90 15.74 14.50
C PHE A 170 -33.17 14.38 15.11
N GLN A 171 -33.47 13.43 14.23
CA GLN A 171 -33.88 12.08 14.57
C GLN A 171 -32.99 11.04 13.88
N PRO A 172 -31.71 10.92 14.30
CA PRO A 172 -30.82 9.89 13.80
C PRO A 172 -31.38 8.51 14.08
N GLN A 173 -31.20 7.63 13.11
CA GLN A 173 -31.48 6.21 13.26
C GLN A 173 -30.21 5.50 13.71
N ASP A 174 -30.38 4.44 14.49
CA ASP A 174 -29.29 3.50 14.74
C ASP A 174 -28.86 2.80 13.44
N PRO A 175 -27.68 2.14 13.40
CA PRO A 175 -27.21 1.44 12.21
C PRO A 175 -28.15 0.33 11.69
N SER A 176 -29.06 -0.17 12.52
CA SER A 176 -30.05 -1.18 12.13
C SER A 176 -31.36 -0.57 11.59
N GLY A 177 -31.52 0.75 11.66
CA GLY A 177 -32.76 1.46 11.34
C GLY A 177 -33.89 1.24 12.36
N ALA A 178 -33.65 0.48 13.43
CA ALA A 178 -34.69 0.02 14.35
C ALA A 178 -35.04 1.06 15.42
N THR A 179 -34.03 1.83 15.86
CA THR A 179 -34.20 2.85 16.90
C THR A 179 -33.98 4.22 16.31
N ALA A 180 -34.95 5.11 16.51
CA ALA A 180 -34.85 6.51 16.16
C ALA A 180 -34.75 7.33 17.45
N VAL A 181 -33.64 8.05 17.63
CA VAL A 181 -33.43 8.89 18.82
C VAL A 181 -33.66 10.33 18.43
N ARG A 182 -34.61 11.02 19.05
CA ARG A 182 -34.85 12.45 18.80
C ARG A 182 -34.10 13.30 19.82
N LEU A 183 -33.38 14.32 19.37
CA LEU A 183 -32.58 15.14 20.28
C LEU A 183 -33.41 15.92 21.31
N SER A 184 -34.57 16.42 20.91
CA SER A 184 -35.45 17.16 21.82
C SER A 184 -35.88 16.34 23.03
N ASP A 185 -35.83 15.00 22.96
CA ASP A 185 -36.15 14.12 24.08
C ASP A 185 -35.17 14.25 25.26
N PHE A 186 -33.96 14.77 25.04
CA PHE A 186 -32.96 15.00 26.10
C PHE A 186 -32.99 16.42 26.68
N ARG A 187 -33.74 17.34 26.07
CA ARG A 187 -33.78 18.75 26.48
C ARG A 187 -34.26 18.87 27.94
N GLY A 188 -33.49 19.59 28.76
CA GLY A 188 -33.79 19.79 30.18
C GLY A 188 -33.57 18.56 31.09
N LYS A 189 -33.19 17.41 30.53
CA LYS A 189 -32.93 16.18 31.30
C LYS A 189 -31.44 15.98 31.58
N ARG A 190 -30.59 16.20 30.58
CA ARG A 190 -29.13 16.07 30.69
C ARG A 190 -28.40 16.80 29.55
N PRO A 191 -27.13 17.20 29.74
CA PRO A 191 -26.29 17.65 28.64
C PRO A 191 -26.11 16.54 27.58
N VAL A 192 -26.03 16.94 26.31
CA VAL A 192 -25.80 16.02 25.18
C VAL A 192 -24.64 16.56 24.34
N ALA A 193 -23.71 15.68 24.00
CA ALA A 193 -22.64 15.96 23.04
C ALA A 193 -22.96 15.26 21.71
N LEU A 194 -22.76 15.98 20.61
CA LEU A 194 -22.97 15.49 19.25
C LEU A 194 -21.62 15.30 18.59
N VAL A 195 -21.35 14.09 18.13
CA VAL A 195 -20.13 13.74 17.40
C VAL A 195 -20.55 13.22 16.04
N PHE A 196 -20.27 14.01 15.00
CA PHE A 196 -20.47 13.61 13.62
C PHE A 196 -19.21 12.92 13.12
N GLY A 197 -19.38 11.79 12.46
CA GLY A 197 -18.29 11.03 11.86
C GLY A 197 -18.83 9.98 10.91
N SER A 198 -17.96 9.46 10.06
CA SER A 198 -18.23 8.30 9.20
C SER A 198 -17.36 7.13 9.63
N TYR A 199 -17.86 5.91 9.43
CA TYR A 199 -17.04 4.72 9.42
C TYR A 199 -16.74 4.42 7.95
N THR A 200 -15.46 4.43 7.59
CA THR A 200 -14.97 3.98 6.27
C THR A 200 -14.45 2.56 6.37
#